data_AF-A0A2V8WBX2-F1
#
_entry.id   AF-A0A2V8WBX2-F1
#
_cell.length_a   1.000
_cell.length_b   1.000
_cell.length_c   1.000
_cell.angle_alpha   90.00
_cell.angle_beta   90.00
_cell.angle_gamma   90.00
#
_symmetry.space_group_name_H-M   'P 1'
#
loop_
_entity.id
_entity.type
_entity.pdbx_description
1 polymer ?
#
loop_
_entity_poly.entity_id
_entity_poly.type
_entity_poly.pdbx_seq_one_letter_code
_entity_poly.pdbx_strand_id
1 'polypeptide(L)'
;FFLVGQRWDTDVAEPLDFSQVGWAESLQRFAKREGFHQHTDFADFFVFPKGLYDKVPPLVVGRSAWDAWLIWKAISERVPVVDCSSFVVPVHQNHDYRYHAAGKQGTHTDALAIRNRELSGGGRHLRTIIDSTYRFTKRGNIRWAPLRRYIPRLPVRKYWQSFLVRSVSWRARVGLQKQTLDRLRSGKNGPAD
;
A
#
# COMPACT_ATOMS: atom_id res chain seq x y z
N PHE A 1 -14.91 15.57 -5.99
CA PHE A 1 -13.80 14.64 -6.26
C PHE A 1 -13.52 13.83 -5.01
N PHE A 2 -12.81 12.72 -5.13
CA PHE A 2 -12.32 11.92 -4.01
C PHE A 2 -10.85 11.57 -4.29
N LEU A 3 -9.94 12.08 -3.47
CA LEU A 3 -8.51 11.85 -3.57
C LEU A 3 -8.10 10.74 -2.60
N VAL A 4 -7.29 9.80 -3.08
CA VAL A 4 -6.79 8.67 -2.30
C VAL A 4 -5.40 8.27 -2.78
N GLY A 5 -4.59 7.69 -1.90
CA GLY A 5 -3.25 7.22 -2.25
C GLY A 5 -2.83 5.98 -1.47
N GLN A 6 -1.97 5.18 -2.10
CA GLN A 6 -1.29 4.05 -1.48
C GLN A 6 -0.33 4.59 -0.43
N ARG A 7 -0.24 3.86 0.68
CA ARG A 7 0.57 4.25 1.82
C ARG A 7 1.95 3.62 1.82
N TRP A 8 2.85 4.22 2.58
CA TRP A 8 4.17 3.69 2.89
C TRP A 8 4.19 3.25 4.35
N ASP A 9 4.09 1.95 4.56
CA ASP A 9 4.22 1.33 5.89
C ASP A 9 5.65 1.55 6.37
N THR A 10 5.82 2.29 7.47
CA THR A 10 7.12 2.80 7.92
C THR A 10 7.28 2.61 9.43
N ASP A 11 8.41 2.04 9.85
CA ASP A 11 8.77 1.91 11.25
C ASP A 11 9.36 3.22 11.78
N VAL A 12 8.49 4.13 12.21
CA VAL A 12 8.90 5.36 12.89
C VAL A 12 9.06 5.05 14.37
N ALA A 13 10.28 4.68 14.77
CA ALA A 13 10.61 4.29 16.13
C ALA A 13 10.96 5.47 17.06
N GLU A 14 11.45 6.57 16.48
CA GLU A 14 11.87 7.76 17.22
C GLU A 14 10.82 8.87 17.14
N PRO A 15 10.67 9.70 18.19
CA PRO A 15 9.81 10.89 18.16
C PRO A 15 10.18 11.83 17.01
N LEU A 16 9.17 12.36 16.33
CA LEU A 16 9.35 13.37 15.30
C LEU A 16 9.32 14.77 15.93
N ASP A 17 10.36 15.57 15.65
CA ASP A 17 10.35 16.99 15.97
C ASP A 17 9.63 17.78 14.85
N PHE A 18 8.38 18.13 15.08
CA PHE A 18 7.57 18.91 14.13
C PHE A 18 7.99 20.40 14.04
N SER A 19 8.84 20.89 14.95
CA SER A 19 9.40 22.24 14.89
C SER A 19 10.57 22.35 13.91
N GLN A 20 11.22 21.22 13.60
CA GLN A 20 12.32 21.17 12.66
C GLN A 20 11.86 21.48 11.24
N VAL A 21 12.46 22.49 10.62
CA VAL A 21 12.22 22.80 9.19
C VAL A 21 12.59 21.59 8.33
N GLY A 22 11.66 21.18 7.47
CA GLY A 22 11.87 20.04 6.57
C GLY A 22 11.64 18.66 7.19
N TRP A 23 10.99 18.57 8.37
CA TRP A 23 10.68 17.30 9.03
C TRP A 23 9.86 16.37 8.11
N ALA A 24 8.88 16.93 7.38
CA ALA A 24 7.98 16.18 6.52
C ALA A 24 8.73 15.57 5.33
N GLU A 25 9.56 16.35 4.64
CA GLU A 25 10.40 15.90 3.53
C GLU A 25 11.41 14.85 3.99
N SER A 26 11.93 14.99 5.20
CA SER A 26 12.85 14.02 5.80
C SER A 26 12.14 12.70 6.10
N LEU A 27 10.95 12.74 6.69
CA LEU A 27 10.11 11.55 6.92
C LEU A 27 9.69 10.88 5.61
N GLN A 28 9.30 11.64 4.59
CA GLN A 28 8.94 11.10 3.28
C GLN A 28 10.13 10.44 2.58
N ARG A 29 11.34 11.03 2.69
CA ARG A 29 12.58 10.41 2.18
C ARG A 29 12.92 9.13 2.93
N PHE A 30 12.75 9.12 4.25
CA PHE A 30 12.92 7.92 5.08
C PHE A 30 11.95 6.82 4.67
N ALA A 31 10.65 7.12 4.59
CA ALA A 31 9.62 6.17 4.17
C ALA A 31 9.88 5.60 2.76
N LYS A 32 10.33 6.41 1.80
CA LYS A 32 10.69 5.94 0.46
C LYS A 32 11.90 5.02 0.44
N ARG A 33 12.83 5.18 1.38
CA ARG A 33 14.10 4.45 1.44
C ARG A 33 13.96 3.14 2.22
N GLU A 34 13.33 3.21 3.40
CA GLU A 34 13.27 2.10 4.36
C GLU A 34 11.87 1.48 4.47
N GLY A 35 10.82 2.23 4.11
CA GLY A 35 9.44 1.80 4.23
C GLY A 35 8.98 0.86 3.11
N PHE A 36 7.78 0.32 3.28
CA PHE A 36 7.15 -0.59 2.32
C PHE A 36 5.96 0.08 1.63
N HIS A 37 6.07 0.33 0.33
CA HIS A 37 4.97 0.86 -0.47
C HIS A 37 3.89 -0.21 -0.68
N GLN A 38 2.74 -0.01 -0.04
CA GLN A 38 1.69 -1.01 0.04
C GLN A 38 0.93 -1.23 -1.27
N HIS A 39 0.12 -2.29 -1.31
CA HIS A 39 -0.80 -2.57 -2.41
C HIS A 39 -1.94 -1.55 -2.53
N THR A 40 -2.67 -1.58 -3.64
CA THR A 40 -3.81 -0.66 -3.90
C THR A 40 -5.00 -0.85 -2.96
N ASP A 41 -5.00 -1.90 -2.16
CA ASP A 41 -6.00 -2.17 -1.12
C ASP A 41 -5.79 -1.32 0.13
N PHE A 42 -4.60 -0.72 0.30
CA PHE A 42 -4.22 -0.02 1.53
C PHE A 42 -4.23 1.50 1.32
N ALA A 43 -5.41 2.08 1.47
CA ALA A 43 -5.56 3.52 1.59
C ALA A 43 -5.26 3.98 3.02
N ASP A 44 -4.63 5.14 3.17
CA ASP A 44 -4.35 5.74 4.49
C ASP A 44 -5.20 6.95 4.80
N PHE A 45 -5.55 7.69 3.75
CA PHE A 45 -6.22 8.97 3.86
C PHE A 45 -7.18 9.16 2.69
N PHE A 46 -8.16 10.03 2.90
CA PHE A 46 -9.17 10.38 1.91
C PHE A 46 -9.40 11.89 1.96
N VAL A 47 -9.43 12.55 0.80
CA VAL A 47 -9.79 13.97 0.70
C VAL A 47 -10.98 14.13 -0.23
N PHE A 48 -12.03 14.74 0.27
CA PHE A 48 -13.27 14.96 -0.47
C PHE A 48 -14.02 16.18 0.09
N PRO A 49 -14.88 16.84 -0.72
CA PRO A 49 -15.68 17.95 -0.24
C PRO A 49 -16.76 17.47 0.73
N LYS A 50 -17.12 18.34 1.69
CA LYS A 50 -18.30 18.16 2.54
C LYS A 50 -19.54 17.91 1.65
N GLY A 51 -20.40 16.97 2.05
CA GLY A 51 -21.59 16.59 1.30
C GLY A 51 -21.41 15.35 0.41
N LEU A 52 -20.17 14.90 0.13
CA LEU A 52 -19.97 13.71 -0.70
C LEU A 52 -20.55 12.44 -0.06
N TYR A 53 -20.46 12.33 1.27
CA TYR A 53 -20.88 11.14 2.02
C TYR A 53 -21.93 11.49 3.07
N ASP A 54 -23.09 11.99 2.62
CA ASP A 54 -24.21 12.31 3.53
C ASP A 54 -24.89 11.07 4.10
N LYS A 55 -24.82 9.95 3.37
CA LYS A 55 -25.39 8.66 3.78
C LYS A 55 -24.33 7.58 3.66
N VAL A 56 -23.80 7.17 4.81
CA VAL A 56 -22.83 6.07 4.94
C VAL A 56 -23.52 4.98 5.78
N PRO A 57 -23.45 3.70 5.38
CA PRO A 57 -23.85 2.60 6.25
C PRO A 57 -23.07 2.68 7.58
N PRO A 58 -23.55 2.08 8.68
CA PRO A 58 -22.85 2.12 9.97
C PRO A 58 -21.62 1.19 9.96
N LEU A 59 -20.62 1.56 9.17
CA LEU A 59 -19.35 0.84 8.98
C LEU A 59 -18.41 1.16 10.14
N VAL A 60 -17.74 0.13 10.65
CA VAL A 60 -16.78 0.25 11.75
C VAL A 60 -15.41 0.63 11.19
N VAL A 61 -14.92 1.80 11.60
CA VAL A 61 -13.54 2.24 11.32
C VAL A 61 -12.54 1.35 12.06
N GLY A 62 -11.41 1.03 11.43
CA GLY A 62 -10.42 0.10 11.98
C GLY A 62 -10.79 -1.38 11.78
N ARG A 63 -11.78 -1.66 10.93
CA ARG A 63 -12.05 -3.00 10.38
C ARG A 63 -11.93 -2.99 8.87
N SER A 64 -11.97 -4.16 8.25
CA SER A 64 -11.94 -4.20 6.78
C SER A 64 -13.17 -3.61 6.12
N ALA A 65 -13.04 -3.33 4.83
CA ALA A 65 -14.10 -3.03 3.88
C ALA A 65 -14.68 -1.60 3.91
N TRP A 66 -14.54 -0.83 5.01
CA TRP A 66 -15.11 0.52 5.05
C TRP A 66 -14.41 1.49 4.10
N ASP A 67 -13.08 1.43 4.02
CA ASP A 67 -12.23 2.21 3.13
C ASP A 67 -12.51 1.90 1.65
N ALA A 68 -12.57 0.61 1.32
CA ALA A 68 -12.88 0.14 -0.01
C ALA A 68 -14.34 0.47 -0.42
N TRP A 69 -15.25 0.55 0.54
CA TRP A 69 -16.63 0.99 0.31
C TRP A 69 -16.69 2.47 -0.07
N LEU A 70 -15.91 3.34 0.58
CA LEU A 70 -15.84 4.76 0.22
C LEU A 70 -15.41 4.93 -1.26
N ILE A 71 -14.34 4.23 -1.66
CA ILE A 71 -13.87 4.26 -3.05
C ILE A 71 -14.97 3.80 -4.00
N TRP A 72 -15.64 2.68 -3.70
CA TRP A 72 -16.75 2.19 -4.52
C TRP A 72 -17.88 3.21 -4.61
N LYS A 73 -18.27 3.81 -3.50
CA LYS A 73 -19.40 4.73 -3.41
C LYS A 73 -19.16 5.96 -4.29
N ALA A 74 -17.99 6.59 -4.18
CA ALA A 74 -17.61 7.71 -5.06
C ALA A 74 -17.65 7.31 -6.54
N ILE A 75 -17.10 6.14 -6.91
CA ILE A 75 -17.16 5.65 -8.30
C ILE A 75 -18.62 5.44 -8.76
N SER A 76 -19.45 4.84 -7.90
CA SER A 76 -20.86 4.55 -8.21
C SER A 76 -21.68 5.81 -8.47
N GLU A 77 -21.30 6.92 -7.84
CA GLU A 77 -21.92 8.24 -8.01
C GLU A 77 -21.24 9.07 -9.12
N ARG A 78 -20.36 8.45 -9.92
CA ARG A 78 -19.62 9.11 -11.00
C ARG A 78 -18.76 10.28 -10.51
N VAL A 79 -18.38 10.27 -9.23
CA VAL A 79 -17.47 11.27 -8.68
C VAL A 79 -16.05 10.96 -9.15
N PRO A 80 -15.28 11.96 -9.61
CA PRO A 80 -13.88 11.76 -9.98
C PRO A 80 -13.08 11.22 -8.79
N VAL A 81 -12.65 9.96 -8.89
CA VAL A 81 -11.72 9.33 -7.95
C VAL A 81 -10.31 9.45 -8.49
N VAL A 82 -9.43 10.06 -7.70
CA VAL A 82 -8.07 10.44 -8.11
C VAL A 82 -7.04 9.68 -7.26
N ASP A 83 -6.26 8.82 -7.91
CA ASP A 83 -5.12 8.12 -7.30
C ASP A 83 -3.89 9.04 -7.30
N CYS A 84 -3.46 9.48 -6.12
CA CYS A 84 -2.28 10.35 -5.96
C CYS A 84 -0.99 9.61 -5.60
N SER A 85 -0.97 8.28 -5.61
CA SER A 85 0.15 7.45 -5.12
C SER A 85 1.48 7.69 -5.86
N SER A 86 1.44 8.30 -7.05
CA SER A 86 2.66 8.59 -7.81
C SER A 86 3.29 9.97 -7.50
N PHE A 87 2.59 10.78 -6.69
CA PHE A 87 2.96 12.16 -6.39
C PHE A 87 3.03 12.41 -4.88
N VAL A 88 2.01 11.97 -4.13
CA VAL A 88 1.95 12.09 -2.67
C VAL A 88 2.61 10.88 -2.01
N VAL A 89 3.17 11.09 -0.82
CA VAL A 89 3.86 10.06 -0.02
C VAL A 89 3.18 9.97 1.35
N PRO A 90 2.04 9.27 1.45
CA PRO A 90 1.39 9.06 2.74
C PRO A 90 2.25 8.09 3.56
N VAL A 91 2.71 8.54 4.72
CA VAL A 91 3.54 7.74 5.63
C VAL A 91 2.65 7.16 6.71
N HIS A 92 2.44 5.85 6.66
CA HIS A 92 1.69 5.11 7.67
C HIS A 92 2.69 4.59 8.70
N GLN A 93 2.64 5.13 9.91
CA GLN A 93 3.43 4.59 11.02
C GLN A 93 2.92 3.19 11.34
N ASN A 94 3.80 2.20 11.28
CA ASN A 94 3.45 0.84 11.68
C ASN A 94 3.05 0.82 13.16
N HIS A 95 1.94 0.16 13.43
CA HIS A 95 1.45 -0.05 14.78
C HIS A 95 1.11 -1.53 14.97
N ASP A 96 1.15 -1.97 16.22
CA ASP A 96 0.74 -3.33 16.53
C ASP A 96 -0.79 -3.49 16.54
N TYR A 97 -1.23 -4.74 16.60
CA TYR A 97 -2.64 -5.14 16.68
C TYR A 97 -2.87 -6.00 17.93
N ARG A 98 -2.10 -5.78 19.00
CA ARG A 98 -2.13 -6.63 20.20
C ARG A 98 -3.47 -6.60 20.93
N TYR A 99 -4.28 -5.55 20.71
CA TYR A 99 -5.65 -5.49 21.20
C TYR A 99 -6.55 -6.58 20.61
N HIS A 100 -6.17 -7.19 19.49
CA HIS A 100 -6.92 -8.26 18.85
C HIS A 100 -6.16 -9.58 18.98
N ALA A 101 -6.80 -10.63 19.52
CA ALA A 101 -6.15 -11.93 19.79
C ALA A 101 -5.51 -12.56 18.54
N ALA A 102 -6.15 -12.43 17.38
CA ALA A 102 -5.61 -12.87 16.08
C ALA A 102 -4.76 -11.80 15.34
N GLY A 103 -4.30 -10.76 16.04
CA GLY A 103 -3.52 -9.66 15.49
C GLY A 103 -4.22 -8.94 14.32
N LYS A 104 -3.43 -8.45 13.36
CA LYS A 104 -3.92 -7.74 12.17
C LYS A 104 -4.96 -8.56 11.41
N GLN A 105 -4.70 -9.85 11.20
CA GLN A 105 -5.59 -10.73 10.45
C GLN A 105 -7.01 -10.76 11.03
N GLY A 106 -7.12 -10.75 12.36
CA GLY A 106 -8.41 -10.72 13.03
C GLY A 106 -9.27 -9.50 12.71
N THR A 107 -8.66 -8.34 12.48
CA THR A 107 -9.39 -7.12 12.05
C THR A 107 -10.01 -7.24 10.66
N HIS A 108 -9.65 -8.27 9.90
CA HIS A 108 -10.20 -8.58 8.59
C HIS A 108 -11.31 -9.64 8.64
N THR A 109 -11.43 -10.39 9.75
CA THR A 109 -12.28 -11.58 9.81
C THR A 109 -13.22 -11.63 11.02
N ASP A 110 -13.10 -10.72 11.98
CA ASP A 110 -14.00 -10.68 13.14
C ASP A 110 -15.45 -10.29 12.77
N ALA A 111 -16.35 -10.39 13.74
CA ALA A 111 -17.77 -10.10 13.53
C ALA A 111 -18.02 -8.68 12.99
N LEU A 112 -17.20 -7.70 13.38
CA LEU A 112 -17.32 -6.32 12.91
C LEU A 112 -16.83 -6.18 11.46
N ALA A 113 -15.75 -6.87 11.09
CA ALA A 113 -15.28 -6.93 9.70
C ALA A 113 -16.28 -7.65 8.78
N ILE A 114 -16.87 -8.76 9.25
CA ILE A 114 -17.94 -9.47 8.55
C ILE A 114 -19.15 -8.55 8.36
N ARG A 115 -19.55 -7.83 9.43
CA ARG A 115 -20.65 -6.87 9.36
C ARG A 115 -20.39 -5.74 8.36
N ASN A 116 -19.18 -5.19 8.33
CA ASN A 116 -18.80 -4.20 7.31
C ASN A 116 -18.96 -4.76 5.90
N ARG A 117 -18.56 -6.01 5.68
CA ARG A 117 -18.68 -6.67 4.37
C ARG A 117 -20.14 -6.87 3.96
N GLU A 118 -21.01 -7.26 4.88
CA GLU A 118 -22.46 -7.35 4.65
C GLU A 118 -23.07 -6.01 4.26
N LEU A 119 -22.81 -4.97 5.06
CA LEU A 119 -23.25 -3.59 4.79
C LEU A 119 -22.70 -3.06 3.46
N SER A 120 -21.57 -3.58 3.01
CA SER A 120 -20.94 -3.30 1.72
C SER A 120 -21.45 -4.22 0.59
N GLY A 121 -22.72 -4.61 0.63
CA GLY A 121 -23.37 -5.40 -0.41
C GLY A 121 -22.80 -6.82 -0.55
N GLY A 122 -22.33 -7.42 0.55
CA GLY A 122 -21.67 -8.72 0.56
C GLY A 122 -20.27 -8.71 -0.07
N GLY A 123 -19.63 -7.53 -0.15
CA GLY A 123 -18.35 -7.34 -0.81
C GLY A 123 -18.44 -6.91 -2.28
N ARG A 124 -19.64 -6.85 -2.88
CA ARG A 124 -19.83 -6.36 -4.26
C ARG A 124 -19.56 -4.87 -4.38
N HIS A 125 -19.74 -4.13 -3.29
CA HIS A 125 -19.56 -2.68 -3.19
C HIS A 125 -18.19 -2.29 -2.64
N LEU A 126 -17.15 -3.05 -3.01
CA LEU A 126 -15.76 -2.77 -2.63
C LEU A 126 -14.92 -2.45 -3.86
N ARG A 127 -14.14 -1.39 -3.79
CA ARG A 127 -13.17 -1.00 -4.82
C ARG A 127 -11.86 -0.60 -4.16
N THR A 128 -10.79 -0.69 -4.92
CA THR A 128 -9.43 -0.40 -4.45
C THR A 128 -8.91 0.83 -5.18
N ILE A 129 -7.74 1.34 -4.80
CA ILE A 129 -7.11 2.51 -5.45
C ILE A 129 -6.86 2.25 -6.95
N ILE A 130 -6.76 0.99 -7.39
CA ILE A 130 -6.60 0.66 -8.81
C ILE A 130 -7.83 1.00 -9.65
N ASP A 131 -9.02 1.05 -9.04
CA ASP A 131 -10.28 1.40 -9.68
C ASP A 131 -10.47 2.91 -9.86
N SER A 132 -9.52 3.74 -9.38
CA SER A 132 -9.57 5.20 -9.53
C SER A 132 -9.67 5.62 -10.99
N THR A 133 -10.60 6.53 -11.28
CA THR A 133 -10.88 7.07 -12.62
C THR A 133 -9.81 8.02 -13.14
N TYR A 134 -9.04 8.65 -12.25
CA TYR A 134 -7.95 9.57 -12.55
C TYR A 134 -6.72 9.21 -11.71
N ARG A 135 -5.57 9.75 -12.12
CA ARG A 135 -4.31 9.59 -11.38
C ARG A 135 -3.41 10.81 -11.56
N PHE A 136 -2.70 11.18 -10.49
CA PHE A 136 -1.58 12.11 -10.59
C PHE A 136 -0.42 11.47 -11.36
N THR A 137 0.24 12.23 -12.20
CA THR A 137 1.57 11.93 -12.72
C THR A 137 2.63 12.32 -11.69
N LYS A 138 3.85 11.80 -11.85
CA LYS A 138 5.01 12.19 -11.02
C LYS A 138 5.31 13.69 -11.04
N ARG A 139 4.82 14.41 -12.08
CA ARG A 139 5.00 15.86 -12.25
C ARG A 139 3.83 16.69 -11.69
N GLY A 140 2.85 16.06 -11.03
CA GLY A 140 1.71 16.77 -10.44
C GLY A 140 0.48 16.90 -11.34
N ASN A 141 0.60 16.67 -12.65
CA ASN A 141 -0.55 16.74 -13.56
C ASN A 141 -1.53 15.58 -13.31
N ILE A 142 -2.83 15.84 -13.41
CA ILE A 142 -3.88 14.82 -13.29
C ILE A 142 -4.23 14.28 -14.69
N ARG A 143 -4.32 12.96 -14.82
CA ARG A 143 -4.74 12.28 -16.06
C ARG A 143 -5.90 11.35 -15.82
N TRP A 144 -6.80 11.29 -16.79
CA TRP A 144 -7.84 10.26 -16.84
C TRP A 144 -7.19 8.88 -17.03
N ALA A 145 -7.59 7.91 -16.21
CA ALA A 145 -6.98 6.58 -16.16
C ALA A 145 -7.97 5.46 -15.75
N PRO A 146 -9.17 5.39 -16.35
CA PRO A 146 -10.26 4.52 -15.89
C PRO A 146 -10.01 3.03 -16.15
N LEU A 147 -9.12 2.68 -17.08
CA LEU A 147 -8.89 1.30 -17.50
C LEU A 147 -7.77 0.60 -16.70
N ARG A 148 -7.21 1.25 -15.68
CA ARG A 148 -6.06 0.74 -14.94
C ARG A 148 -6.28 -0.65 -14.32
N ARG A 149 -7.50 -0.96 -13.89
CA ARG A 149 -7.85 -2.28 -13.36
C ARG A 149 -7.82 -3.40 -14.40
N TYR A 150 -8.01 -3.05 -15.67
CA TYR A 150 -8.07 -3.99 -16.79
C TYR A 150 -6.72 -4.18 -17.46
N ILE A 151 -5.74 -3.32 -17.15
CA ILE A 151 -4.37 -3.52 -17.59
C ILE A 151 -3.77 -4.60 -16.68
N PRO A 152 -3.54 -5.82 -17.17
CA PRO A 152 -2.95 -6.86 -16.36
C PRO A 152 -1.58 -6.38 -15.89
N ARG A 153 -1.40 -6.25 -14.58
CA ARG A 153 -0.05 -6.22 -14.02
C ARG A 153 0.48 -7.63 -14.22
N LEU A 154 1.32 -7.81 -15.24
CA LEU A 154 2.10 -9.04 -15.39
C LEU A 154 2.61 -9.41 -13.99
N PRO A 155 2.41 -10.65 -13.52
CA PRO A 155 2.85 -11.03 -12.19
C PRO A 155 4.35 -11.29 -12.26
N VAL A 156 5.11 -10.28 -12.73
CA VAL A 156 6.56 -10.28 -12.88
C VAL A 156 7.17 -10.71 -11.57
N ARG A 157 6.65 -10.26 -10.42
CA ARG A 157 7.10 -10.72 -9.11
C ARG A 157 6.83 -12.22 -8.85
N LYS A 158 5.70 -12.78 -9.29
CA LYS A 158 5.39 -14.22 -9.15
C LYS A 158 6.28 -15.06 -10.06
N TYR A 159 6.45 -14.64 -11.32
CA TYR A 159 7.33 -15.33 -12.28
C TYR A 159 8.80 -15.17 -11.92
N TRP A 160 9.22 -13.99 -11.45
CA TRP A 160 10.59 -13.72 -11.00
C TRP A 160 10.89 -14.46 -9.71
N GLN A 161 9.96 -14.53 -8.75
CA GLN A 161 10.12 -15.32 -7.54
C GLN A 161 10.11 -16.83 -7.84
N SER A 162 9.27 -17.30 -8.77
CA SER A 162 9.30 -18.68 -9.26
C SER A 162 10.61 -19.01 -9.99
N PHE A 163 11.09 -18.10 -10.84
CA PHE A 163 12.38 -18.21 -11.50
C PHE A 163 13.50 -18.26 -10.47
N LEU A 164 13.51 -17.34 -9.50
CA LEU A 164 14.49 -17.32 -8.42
C LEU A 164 14.50 -18.65 -7.67
N VAL A 165 13.35 -19.16 -7.21
CA VAL A 165 13.27 -20.43 -6.48
C VAL A 165 13.79 -21.59 -7.33
N ARG A 166 13.39 -21.67 -8.60
CA ARG A 166 13.82 -22.73 -9.53
C ARG A 166 15.30 -22.67 -9.90
N SER A 167 15.93 -21.50 -9.83
CA SER A 167 17.33 -21.31 -10.19
C SER A 167 18.28 -21.26 -8.99
N VAL A 168 17.79 -21.54 -7.76
CA VAL A 168 18.65 -21.62 -6.55
C VAL A 168 19.79 -22.63 -6.75
N SER A 169 19.47 -23.85 -7.18
CA SER A 169 20.47 -24.91 -7.35
C SER A 169 21.50 -24.60 -8.44
N TRP A 170 21.07 -23.95 -9.52
CA TRP A 170 21.97 -23.52 -10.60
C TRP A 170 22.87 -22.37 -10.14
N ARG A 171 22.30 -21.33 -9.52
CA ARG A 171 23.07 -20.19 -8.99
C ARG A 171 24.07 -20.61 -7.91
N ALA A 172 23.73 -21.61 -7.10
CA ALA A 172 24.65 -22.21 -6.13
C ALA A 172 25.87 -22.84 -6.82
N ARG A 173 25.66 -23.59 -7.92
CA ARG A 173 26.73 -24.25 -8.68
C ARG A 173 27.66 -23.27 -9.40
N VAL A 174 27.16 -22.11 -9.82
CA VAL A 174 27.97 -21.08 -10.52
C VAL A 174 28.43 -19.93 -9.61
N GLY A 175 28.32 -20.08 -8.29
CA GLY A 175 28.83 -19.10 -7.32
C GLY A 175 28.03 -17.79 -7.24
N LEU A 176 26.83 -17.71 -7.80
CA LEU A 176 25.94 -16.52 -7.78
C LEU A 176 25.12 -16.43 -6.48
N GLN A 177 25.65 -16.91 -5.36
CA GLN A 177 25.02 -16.78 -4.06
C GLN A 177 25.27 -15.39 -3.48
N LYS A 178 24.30 -14.87 -2.73
CA LYS A 178 24.37 -13.55 -2.10
C LYS A 178 25.65 -13.39 -1.27
N GLN A 179 26.04 -14.42 -0.52
CA GLN A 179 27.27 -14.45 0.28
C GLN A 179 28.55 -14.30 -0.57
N THR A 180 28.60 -14.92 -1.76
CA THR A 180 29.74 -14.82 -2.68
C THR A 180 29.84 -13.43 -3.31
N LEU A 181 28.70 -12.87 -3.71
CA LEU A 181 28.63 -11.50 -4.25
C LEU A 181 28.95 -10.44 -3.19
N ASP A 182 28.53 -10.66 -1.94
CA ASP A 182 28.83 -9.79 -0.81
C ASP A 182 30.32 -9.85 -0.43
N ARG A 183 30.95 -11.03 -0.52
CA ARG A 183 32.42 -11.18 -0.38
C ARG A 183 33.19 -10.44 -1.48
N LEU A 184 32.76 -10.57 -2.73
CA LEU A 184 33.36 -9.85 -3.87
C LEU A 184 33.19 -8.33 -3.75
N ARG A 185 32.06 -7.85 -3.24
CA ARG A 185 31.80 -6.41 -3.02
C ARG A 185 32.54 -5.83 -1.82
N SER A 186 32.81 -6.64 -0.80
CA SER A 186 33.51 -6.20 0.42
C SER A 186 35.03 -6.27 0.35
N GLY A 187 35.59 -6.73 -0.79
CA GLY A 187 37.04 -6.72 -1.03
C GLY A 187 37.87 -7.63 -0.11
N LYS A 188 37.23 -8.49 0.70
CA LYS A 188 37.94 -9.39 1.60
C LYS A 188 38.28 -10.69 0.88
N ASN A 189 39.46 -10.73 0.27
CA ASN A 189 40.13 -11.97 -0.10
C ASN A 189 41.04 -12.42 1.05
N GLY A 190 40.69 -13.51 1.72
CA GLY A 190 41.57 -14.24 2.63
C GLY A 190 41.00 -15.64 2.89
N PRO A 191 41.81 -16.71 2.82
CA PRO A 191 41.32 -18.07 3.07
C PRO A 191 41.02 -18.26 4.56
N ALA A 192 40.04 -19.11 4.85
CA ALA A 192 39.78 -19.58 6.21
C ALA A 192 40.67 -20.82 6.44
N ASP A 193 41.52 -20.75 7.46
CA ASP A 193 42.03 -21.91 8.18
C ASP A 193 40.93 -22.51 9.06
#